data_AF-A0A967WGP4-F1
#
_entry.id   AF-A0A967WGP4-F1
#
_cell.length_a   1.000
_cell.length_b   1.000
_cell.length_c   1.000
_cell.angle_alpha   90.00
_cell.angle_beta   90.00
_cell.angle_gamma   90.00
#
_symmetry.space_group_name_H-M   'P 1'
#
loop_
_entity.id
_entity.type
_entity.pdbx_description
1 polymer ?
#
loop_
_entity_poly.entity_id
_entity_poly.type
_entity_poly.pdbx_seq_one_letter_code
_entity_poly.pdbx_strand_id
1 'polypeptide(L)' 'MKQVFTAHDGVGDGSQGWYAYCPFCGTELVLKAKAGKQRPVCTACGFVQYRNPLPGVV' A
#
# COMPACT_ATOMS: atom_id res chain seq x y z
N MET A 1 -13.63 6.90 32.01
CA MET A 1 -13.46 6.16 30.73
C MET A 1 -12.39 5.09 30.92
N LYS A 2 -12.63 3.86 30.46
CA LYS A 2 -11.67 2.75 30.51
C LYS A 2 -11.43 2.24 29.08
N GLN A 3 -10.23 2.42 28.55
CA GLN A 3 -9.83 1.76 27.30
C GLN A 3 -9.39 0.33 27.61
N VAL A 4 -9.78 -0.60 26.74
CA VAL A 4 -9.38 -2.01 26.78
C VAL A 4 -8.50 -2.25 25.57
N PHE A 5 -7.27 -2.71 25.80
CA PHE A 5 -6.32 -3.03 24.74
C PHE A 5 -6.28 -4.55 24.56
N THR A 6 -6.47 -5.03 23.33
CA THR A 6 -6.30 -6.43 22.96
C THR A 6 -5.00 -6.55 22.16
N ALA A 7 -4.14 -7.49 22.51
CA ALA A 7 -2.95 -7.80 21.72
C ALA A 7 -3.37 -8.61 20.50
N HIS A 8 -3.01 -8.13 19.31
CA HIS A 8 -3.14 -8.88 18.07
C HIS A 8 -1.78 -9.54 17.75
N ASP A 9 -1.78 -10.85 17.57
CA ASP A 9 -0.61 -11.57 17.09
C ASP A 9 -0.30 -11.09 15.67
N GLY A 10 0.79 -10.34 15.52
CA GLY A 10 1.18 -9.65 14.29
C GLY A 10 1.70 -10.60 13.21
N VAL A 11 0.93 -11.62 12.84
CA VAL A 11 1.23 -12.47 11.68
C VAL A 11 0.88 -11.70 10.42
N GLY A 12 1.77 -10.77 10.05
CA GLY A 12 1.72 -10.09 8.76
C GLY A 12 2.05 -11.08 7.65
N ASP A 13 1.03 -11.56 6.96
CA ASP A 13 1.16 -12.13 5.62
C ASP A 13 2.02 -11.20 4.75
N GLY A 14 3.22 -11.66 4.38
CA GLY A 14 4.23 -10.90 3.66
C GLY A 14 3.92 -10.58 2.20
N SER A 15 2.69 -10.79 1.72
CA SER A 15 2.30 -10.56 0.32
C SER A 15 1.74 -9.16 0.01
N GLN A 16 1.48 -8.32 1.01
CA GLN A 16 0.70 -7.07 0.88
C GLN A 16 1.50 -5.84 0.41
N GLY A 17 2.48 -6.01 -0.49
CA GLY A 17 3.35 -4.89 -0.90
C GLY A 17 2.77 -4.00 -2.00
N TRP A 18 2.17 -4.62 -3.02
CA TRP A 18 1.85 -3.97 -4.28
C TRP A 18 0.63 -4.60 -4.93
N TYR A 19 -0.28 -3.79 -5.48
CA TYR A 19 -1.43 -4.29 -6.22
C TYR A 19 -1.04 -4.54 -7.67
N ALA A 20 -1.57 -5.60 -8.29
CA ALA A 20 -1.45 -5.82 -9.73
C ALA A 20 -2.42 -4.92 -10.52
N TYR A 21 -3.59 -4.66 -9.94
CA TYR A 21 -4.67 -3.88 -10.55
C TYR A 21 -5.03 -2.67 -9.68
N CYS A 22 -5.57 -1.63 -10.31
CA CYS A 22 -5.99 -0.42 -9.63
C CYS A 22 -7.19 -0.72 -8.72
N PRO A 23 -7.13 -0.40 -7.41
CA PRO A 23 -8.23 -0.65 -6.48
C PRO A 23 -9.46 0.24 -6.74
N PHE A 24 -9.31 1.29 -7.55
CA PHE A 24 -10.40 2.23 -7.88
C PHE A 24 -11.15 1.88 -9.16
N CYS A 25 -10.49 1.27 -10.15
CA CYS A 25 -11.06 1.06 -11.48
C CYS A 25 -10.73 -0.28 -12.13
N GLY A 26 -9.94 -1.14 -11.48
CA GLY A 26 -9.57 -2.47 -11.99
C GLY A 26 -8.55 -2.48 -13.13
N THR A 27 -8.11 -1.32 -13.64
CA THR A 27 -7.08 -1.26 -14.69
C THR A 27 -5.73 -1.76 -14.17
N GLU A 28 -4.99 -2.52 -14.98
CA GLU A 28 -3.64 -2.99 -14.65
C GLU A 28 -2.69 -1.82 -14.32
N LEU A 29 -1.90 -1.98 -13.25
CA LEU A 29 -0.94 -0.96 -12.82
C LEU A 29 0.38 -1.14 -13.57
N VAL A 30 0.91 -0.03 -14.07
CA VAL A 30 2.21 -0.01 -14.77
C VAL A 30 3.26 0.72 -13.95
N LEU A 31 4.50 0.23 -13.96
CA LEU A 31 5.60 0.91 -13.30
C LEU A 31 5.98 2.19 -14.08
N LYS A 32 5.89 3.33 -13.40
CA LYS A 32 6.35 4.62 -13.92
C LYS A 32 7.28 5.32 -12.94
N ALA A 33 8.25 6.06 -13.49
CA ALA A 33 9.12 6.91 -12.71
C ALA A 33 8.34 8.11 -12.14
N LYS A 34 8.25 8.17 -10.81
CA LYS A 34 7.64 9.28 -10.06
C LYS A 34 8.54 9.65 -8.88
N ALA A 35 8.96 10.92 -8.84
CA ALA A 35 9.88 11.45 -7.82
C ALA A 35 11.15 10.59 -7.65
N GLY A 36 11.77 10.20 -8.78
CA GLY A 36 13.00 9.41 -8.80
C GLY A 36 12.85 7.93 -8.44
N LYS A 37 11.63 7.41 -8.22
CA LYS A 37 11.37 5.99 -7.92
C LYS A 37 10.37 5.39 -8.91
N GLN A 38 10.54 4.11 -9.24
CA GLN A 38 9.53 3.34 -9.96
C GLN A 38 8.35 3.07 -9.03
N ARG A 39 7.15 3.43 -9.48
CA ARG A 39 5.91 3.26 -8.70
C ARG A 39 4.83 2.67 -9.60
N PRO A 40 3.96 1.79 -9.09
CA PRO A 40 2.78 1.36 -9.83
C PRO A 40 1.82 2.55 -9.99
N VAL A 41 1.46 2.83 -11.24
CA VAL A 41 0.57 3.93 -11.64
C VAL A 41 -0.54 3.38 -12.51
N CYS A 42 -1.77 3.76 -12.21
CA CYS A 42 -2.91 3.50 -13.07
C CYS A 42 -2.93 4.52 -14.21
N THR A 43 -2.98 4.05 -15.44
CA THR A 43 -3.08 4.90 -16.63
C THR A 43 -4.49 5.43 -16.89
N ALA A 44 -5.52 4.81 -16.33
CA ALA A 44 -6.92 5.20 -16.53
C ALA A 44 -7.38 6.30 -15.56
N CYS A 45 -7.20 6.12 -14.25
CA CYS A 45 -7.67 7.07 -13.23
C CYS A 45 -6.56 7.92 -12.59
N GLY A 46 -5.29 7.64 -12.89
CA GLY A 46 -4.15 8.37 -12.35
C GLY A 46 -3.73 7.97 -10.92
N PHE A 47 -4.32 6.93 -10.34
CA PHE A 47 -3.90 6.39 -9.05
C PHE A 47 -2.40 6.03 -9.03
N VAL A 48 -1.71 6.36 -7.94
CA VAL A 48 -0.30 6.01 -7.72
C VAL A 48 -0.18 5.29 -6.39
N GLN A 49 0.39 4.08 -6.41
CA GLN A 49 0.61 3.33 -5.17
C GLN A 49 1.86 3.85 -4.44
N TYR A 50 1.65 4.37 -3.23
CA TYR A 50 2.71 4.71 -2.30
C TYR A 50 2.77 3.68 -1.20
N ARG A 51 3.96 3.14 -0.93
CA ARG A 51 4.20 2.33 0.25
C ARG A 51 4.41 3.28 1.43
N ASN A 52 3.44 3.33 2.34
CA ASN A 52 3.62 4.01 3.61
C ASN A 52 4.57 3.16 4.48
N PRO A 53 5.69 3.70 4.98
CA PRO A 53 6.48 2.97 5.96
C PRO A 53 5.60 2.61 7.16
N LEU A 54 5.74 1.40 7.68
CA LEU A 54 5.07 1.03 8.92
C LEU A 54 5.57 1.95 10.03
N PRO A 55 4.70 2.45 10.93
CA PRO A 55 5.15 3.21 12.08
C PRO A 55 6.08 2.33 12.91
N GLY A 56 7.35 2.72 13.01
CA GLY A 56 8.31 2.08 13.90
C GLY A 56 8.03 2.52 15.33
N VAL A 57 7.84 1.56 16.23
CA VAL A 57 7.93 1.81 17.68
C VAL A 57 9.42 1.75 18.03
N VAL A 58 9.93 2.81 18.69
CA VAL A 58 11.29 2.86 19.26
C VAL A 58 11.22 2.82 20.78
#